data_AF-M5RVI3-F1
#
_entry.id   AF-M5RVI3-F1
#
_cell.length_a   1.000
_cell.length_b   1.000
_cell.length_c   1.000
_cell.angle_alpha   90.00
_cell.angle_beta   90.00
_cell.angle_gamma   90.00
#
_symmetry.space_group_name_H-M   'P 1'
#
loop_
_entity.id
_entity.type
_entity.pdbx_description
1 polymer ?
#
loop_
_entity_poly.entity_id
_entity_poly.type
_entity_poly.pdbx_seq_one_letter_code
_entity_poly.pdbx_strand_id
1 'polypeptide(L)'
;MGEHQGNLFEPQFNRSVKVQSTDHRITSHAGVIMLRDAEHRLGLFDAIAKDVRDPRREDRIRYRIDELIRERVFAMALGCSAQDDVDRLAHDPAFRVAVWNRTGDAVADERLASQPTQSRLIGILTGQAGNLEAVRNGLAQSVQRHVIAS
;
A
#
# COMPACT_ATOMS: atom_id res chain seq x y z
N MET A 1 22.35 -6.95 -33.48
CA MET A 1 22.64 -7.59 -32.17
C MET A 1 21.29 -7.85 -31.52
N GLY A 2 20.73 -9.04 -31.72
CA GLY A 2 19.38 -9.38 -31.24
C GLY A 2 19.47 -9.80 -29.78
N GLU A 3 18.78 -9.09 -28.89
CA GLU A 3 18.61 -9.54 -27.53
C GLU A 3 17.78 -10.84 -27.55
N HIS A 4 18.34 -11.87 -26.94
CA HIS A 4 17.67 -13.15 -26.77
C HIS A 4 16.41 -12.90 -25.91
N GLN A 5 15.21 -13.04 -26.48
CA GLN A 5 13.94 -12.92 -25.76
C GLN A 5 13.75 -14.12 -24.82
N GLY A 6 14.58 -14.23 -23.78
CA GLY A 6 14.54 -15.33 -22.80
C GLY A 6 13.27 -15.36 -21.95
N ASN A 7 12.44 -14.31 -22.01
CA ASN A 7 11.25 -14.16 -21.19
C ASN A 7 9.94 -14.23 -21.99
N LEU A 8 9.98 -14.48 -23.30
CA LEU A 8 8.78 -14.59 -24.13
C LEU A 8 8.35 -16.06 -24.23
N PHE A 9 7.18 -16.37 -23.68
CA PHE A 9 6.55 -17.68 -23.76
C PHE A 9 5.33 -17.61 -24.68
N GLU A 10 5.25 -18.55 -25.63
CA GLU A 10 4.07 -18.73 -26.49
C GLU A 10 3.34 -20.01 -26.05
N PRO A 11 2.06 -19.92 -25.63
CA PRO A 11 1.30 -21.09 -25.24
C PRO A 11 1.04 -22.00 -26.45
N GLN A 12 0.96 -23.32 -26.20
CA GLN A 12 0.72 -24.32 -27.25
C GLN A 12 -0.69 -24.20 -27.87
N PHE A 13 -1.65 -23.68 -27.10
CA PHE A 13 -2.98 -23.36 -27.61
C PHE A 13 -3.02 -21.86 -27.92
N ASN A 14 -3.19 -21.53 -29.21
CA ASN A 14 -3.25 -20.16 -29.75
C ASN A 14 -1.92 -19.36 -29.76
N ARG A 15 -1.22 -19.45 -30.91
CA ARG A 15 0.05 -18.74 -31.18
C ARG A 15 -0.06 -17.21 -31.33
N SER A 16 -1.26 -16.63 -31.30
CA SER A 16 -1.40 -15.16 -31.25
C SER A 16 -1.21 -14.58 -29.86
N VAL A 17 -1.30 -15.41 -28.82
CA VAL A 17 -1.02 -15.01 -27.44
C VAL A 17 0.48 -15.08 -27.20
N LYS A 18 1.04 -14.01 -26.63
CA LYS A 18 2.45 -13.93 -26.25
C LYS A 18 2.55 -13.46 -24.81
N VAL A 19 3.27 -14.20 -23.98
CA VAL A 19 3.46 -13.87 -22.57
C VAL A 19 4.88 -13.41 -22.37
N GLN A 20 5.09 -12.17 -21.95
CA GLN A 20 6.40 -11.66 -21.59
C GLN A 20 6.52 -11.61 -20.07
N SER A 21 7.42 -12.41 -19.51
CA SER A 21 7.78 -12.29 -18.10
C SER A 21 8.68 -11.06 -17.88
N THR A 22 8.39 -10.31 -16.83
CA THR A 22 9.17 -9.13 -16.43
C THR A 22 9.79 -9.40 -15.08
N ASP A 23 10.98 -8.84 -14.84
CA ASP A 23 11.64 -8.92 -13.54
C ASP A 23 10.74 -8.30 -12.45
N HIS A 24 10.62 -8.96 -11.30
CA HIS A 24 9.92 -8.46 -10.11
C HIS A 24 10.43 -7.10 -9.59
N ARG A 25 11.62 -6.67 -10.02
CA ARG A 25 12.20 -5.34 -9.75
C ARG A 25 11.58 -4.23 -10.62
N ILE A 26 10.73 -4.56 -11.58
CA ILE A 26 10.01 -3.61 -12.43
C ILE A 26 8.56 -3.52 -11.96
N THR A 27 8.09 -2.30 -11.72
CA THR A 27 6.72 -2.04 -11.27
C THR A 27 5.84 -1.58 -12.43
N SER A 28 4.59 -2.04 -12.45
CA SER A 28 3.52 -1.46 -13.28
C SER A 28 2.67 -0.43 -12.51
N HIS A 29 3.03 -0.12 -11.27
CA HIS A 29 2.26 0.70 -10.34
C HIS A 29 3.00 1.98 -9.93
N ALA A 30 3.87 2.52 -10.77
CA ALA A 30 4.70 3.70 -10.45
C ALA A 30 3.89 4.94 -10.01
N GLY A 31 2.62 5.04 -10.39
CA GLY A 31 1.70 6.09 -9.92
C GLY A 31 1.50 6.12 -8.40
N VAL A 32 1.83 5.04 -7.68
CA VAL A 32 1.81 5.00 -6.21
C VAL A 32 2.72 6.05 -5.56
N ILE A 33 3.79 6.45 -6.25
CA ILE A 33 4.71 7.48 -5.76
C ILE A 33 4.02 8.86 -5.70
N MET A 34 3.15 9.16 -6.67
CA MET A 34 2.35 10.39 -6.65
C MET A 34 1.31 10.37 -5.54
N LEU A 35 0.74 9.20 -5.25
CA LEU A 35 -0.16 9.04 -4.10
C LEU A 35 0.57 9.27 -2.78
N ARG A 36 1.82 8.81 -2.64
CA ARG A 36 2.67 9.11 -1.48
C ARG A 36 2.88 10.61 -1.31
N ASP A 37 3.26 11.30 -2.38
CA ASP A 37 3.47 12.75 -2.31
C ASP A 37 2.20 13.51 -1.88
N ALA A 38 1.07 13.16 -2.49
CA ALA A 38 -0.22 13.74 -2.11
C ALA A 38 -0.59 13.43 -0.65
N GLU A 39 -0.42 12.19 -0.20
CA GLU A 39 -0.68 11.77 1.17
C GLU A 39 0.19 12.50 2.19
N HIS A 40 1.49 12.59 1.94
CA HIS A 40 2.44 13.30 2.79
C HIS A 40 2.08 14.80 2.94
N ARG A 41 1.62 15.43 1.86
CA ARG A 41 1.15 16.83 1.90
C ARG A 41 -0.14 17.00 2.69
N LEU A 42 -1.02 15.99 2.64
CA LEU A 42 -2.29 16.02 3.36
C LEU A 42 -2.15 15.63 4.84
N GLY A 43 -1.19 14.76 5.17
CA GLY A 43 -1.00 14.19 6.51
C GLY A 43 -2.25 13.44 6.99
N LEU A 44 -2.94 12.77 6.07
CA LEU A 44 -4.24 12.16 6.32
C LEU A 44 -4.11 10.88 7.16
N PHE A 45 -3.20 9.98 6.78
CA PHE A 45 -3.11 8.68 7.44
C PHE A 45 -2.48 8.78 8.82
N ASP A 46 -1.52 9.69 9.00
CA ASP A 46 -0.97 9.99 10.33
C ASP A 46 -2.04 10.57 11.27
N ALA A 47 -2.91 11.45 10.76
CA ALA A 47 -4.01 12.02 11.55
C ALA A 47 -5.04 10.96 11.95
N ILE A 48 -5.41 10.06 11.04
CA ILE A 48 -6.29 8.92 11.36
C ILE A 48 -5.61 8.00 12.38
N ALA A 49 -4.37 7.59 12.12
CA ALA A 49 -3.66 6.63 12.94
C ALA A 49 -3.42 7.10 14.38
N LYS A 50 -3.26 8.42 14.59
CA LYS A 50 -3.12 9.02 15.91
C LYS A 50 -4.32 8.73 16.83
N ASP A 51 -5.53 8.71 16.27
CA ASP A 51 -6.76 8.52 17.03
C ASP A 51 -7.22 7.05 17.05
N VAL A 52 -6.53 6.15 16.34
CA VAL A 52 -6.80 4.71 16.36
C VAL A 52 -6.14 4.07 17.58
N ARG A 53 -6.94 3.39 18.38
CA ARG A 53 -6.45 2.53 19.46
C ARG A 53 -5.95 1.21 18.88
N ASP A 54 -4.64 1.02 18.91
CA ASP A 54 -4.00 -0.22 18.50
C ASP A 54 -3.95 -1.24 19.67
N PRO A 55 -4.68 -2.36 19.61
CA PRO A 55 -4.66 -3.37 20.68
C PRO A 55 -3.44 -4.29 20.63
N ARG A 56 -2.58 -4.16 19.61
CA ARG A 56 -1.38 -5.00 19.45
C ARG A 56 -0.36 -4.63 20.51
N ARG A 57 0.48 -5.60 20.89
CA ARG A 57 1.60 -5.34 21.79
C ARG A 57 2.66 -4.50 21.08
N GLU A 58 2.99 -3.34 21.63
CA GLU A 58 3.92 -2.38 21.04
C GLU A 58 5.29 -2.99 20.69
N ASP A 59 5.82 -3.88 21.54
CA ASP A 59 7.09 -4.59 21.34
C ASP A 59 7.09 -5.58 20.16
N ARG A 60 5.93 -5.82 19.54
CA ARG A 60 5.75 -6.76 18.43
C ARG A 60 5.21 -6.09 17.17
N ILE A 61 5.14 -4.76 17.13
CA ILE A 61 4.66 -4.02 15.96
C ILE A 61 5.80 -3.87 14.94
N ARG A 62 5.70 -4.60 13.82
CA ARG A 62 6.53 -4.38 12.62
C ARG A 62 5.95 -3.31 11.70
N TYR A 63 4.63 -3.29 11.55
CA TYR A 63 3.89 -2.39 10.65
C TYR A 63 2.96 -1.51 11.48
N ARG A 64 3.22 -0.20 11.46
CA ARG A 64 2.41 0.80 12.14
C ARG A 64 1.02 0.92 11.50
N ILE A 65 0.06 1.47 12.24
CA ILE A 65 -1.31 1.64 11.73
C ILE A 65 -1.34 2.54 10.50
N ASP A 66 -0.59 3.66 10.47
CA ASP A 66 -0.51 4.56 9.31
C ASP A 66 0.06 3.85 8.08
N GLU A 67 1.11 3.03 8.25
CA GLU A 67 1.70 2.25 7.15
C GLU A 67 0.71 1.22 6.59
N LEU A 68 -0.02 0.53 7.47
CA LEU A 68 -1.02 -0.45 7.07
C LEU A 68 -2.22 0.20 6.35
N ILE A 69 -2.68 1.36 6.83
CA ILE A 69 -3.73 2.16 6.16
C ILE A 69 -3.22 2.62 4.79
N ARG A 70 -1.99 3.16 4.72
CA ARG A 70 -1.37 3.64 3.49
C ARG A 70 -1.31 2.57 2.42
N GLU A 71 -0.81 1.38 2.77
CA GLU A 71 -0.77 0.23 1.88
C GLU A 71 -2.15 -0.13 1.34
N ARG A 72 -3.16 -0.22 2.22
CA ARG A 72 -4.52 -0.58 1.82
C ARG A 72 -5.16 0.45 0.90
N VAL A 73 -5.05 1.73 1.24
CA VAL A 73 -5.64 2.81 0.46
C VAL A 73 -4.95 2.95 -0.90
N PHE A 74 -3.62 2.84 -0.95
CA PHE A 74 -2.87 2.89 -2.22
C PHE A 74 -3.20 1.70 -3.13
N ALA A 75 -3.32 0.50 -2.58
CA ALA A 75 -3.73 -0.68 -3.35
C ALA A 75 -5.12 -0.45 -3.98
N MET A 76 -6.09 0.02 -3.20
CA MET A 76 -7.43 0.33 -3.70
C MET A 76 -7.42 1.45 -4.77
N ALA A 77 -6.63 2.50 -4.56
CA ALA A 77 -6.53 3.62 -5.50
C ALA A 77 -5.95 3.23 -6.87
N LEU A 78 -5.11 2.19 -6.92
CA LEU A 78 -4.52 1.67 -8.15
C LEU A 78 -5.26 0.45 -8.71
N GLY A 79 -6.47 0.17 -8.22
CA GLY A 79 -7.33 -0.91 -8.72
C GLY A 79 -7.02 -2.31 -8.17
N CYS A 80 -6.05 -2.43 -7.25
CA CYS A 80 -5.72 -3.66 -6.55
C CYS A 80 -6.53 -3.77 -5.25
N SER A 81 -7.85 -3.94 -5.39
CA SER A 81 -8.79 -3.89 -4.26
C SER A 81 -8.97 -5.23 -3.54
N ALA A 82 -8.66 -6.35 -4.20
CA ALA A 82 -8.74 -7.66 -3.59
C ALA A 82 -7.72 -7.75 -2.45
N GLN A 83 -8.11 -8.35 -1.34
CA GLN A 83 -7.23 -8.39 -0.18
C GLN A 83 -5.97 -9.22 -0.46
N ASP A 84 -6.08 -10.23 -1.30
CA ASP A 84 -4.97 -11.11 -1.70
C ASP A 84 -3.98 -10.40 -2.64
N ASP A 85 -4.37 -9.29 -3.29
CA ASP A 85 -3.46 -8.49 -4.13
C ASP A 85 -2.27 -7.96 -3.31
N VAL A 86 -2.48 -7.72 -2.00
CA VAL A 86 -1.44 -7.12 -1.15
C VAL A 86 -0.24 -8.05 -0.99
N ASP A 87 -0.39 -9.38 -1.06
CA ASP A 87 0.75 -10.28 -1.00
C ASP A 87 1.63 -10.17 -2.25
N ARG A 88 1.04 -9.91 -3.42
CA ARG A 88 1.79 -9.57 -4.64
C ARG A 88 2.44 -8.20 -4.52
N LEU A 89 1.69 -7.19 -4.06
CA LEU A 89 2.18 -5.82 -3.90
C LEU A 89 3.25 -5.68 -2.81
N ALA A 90 3.29 -6.59 -1.84
CA ALA A 90 4.30 -6.58 -0.78
C ALA A 90 5.73 -6.74 -1.28
N HIS A 91 5.90 -7.18 -2.53
CA HIS A 91 7.16 -7.30 -3.23
C HIS A 91 7.33 -6.26 -4.35
N ASP A 92 6.32 -5.43 -4.64
CA ASP A 92 6.43 -4.40 -5.67
C ASP A 92 7.34 -3.26 -5.17
N PRO A 93 8.42 -2.92 -5.90
CA PRO A 93 9.42 -1.96 -5.42
C PRO A 93 8.85 -0.54 -5.28
N ALA A 94 7.91 -0.11 -6.12
CA ALA A 94 7.30 1.21 -5.98
C ALA A 94 6.37 1.26 -4.78
N PHE A 95 5.64 0.18 -4.49
CA PHE A 95 4.83 0.07 -3.27
C PHE A 95 5.68 0.06 -2.00
N ARG A 96 6.80 -0.70 -1.98
CA ARG A 96 7.74 -0.72 -0.85
C ARG A 96 8.25 0.68 -0.52
N VAL A 97 8.71 1.40 -1.53
CA VAL A 97 9.14 2.80 -1.39
C VAL A 97 7.96 3.69 -1.03
N ALA A 98 6.75 3.48 -1.56
CA ALA A 98 5.63 4.38 -1.31
C ALA A 98 5.04 4.29 0.11
N VAL A 99 5.01 3.07 0.68
CA VAL A 99 4.29 2.80 1.93
C VAL A 99 5.15 3.08 3.16
N TRP A 100 6.42 2.68 3.13
CA TRP A 100 7.33 2.86 4.25
C TRP A 100 7.74 4.33 4.41
N ASN A 101 7.65 4.83 5.65
CA ASN A 101 8.15 6.16 6.00
C ASN A 101 9.56 6.12 6.65
N ARG A 102 10.33 5.08 6.32
CA ARG A 102 11.70 4.87 6.82
C ARG A 102 12.71 5.56 5.88
N THR A 103 13.83 5.99 6.43
CA THR A 103 14.91 6.63 5.66
C THR A 103 15.88 5.60 5.08
N GLY A 104 16.50 5.94 3.95
CA GLY A 104 17.53 5.13 3.30
C GLY A 104 17.01 4.08 2.30
N ASP A 105 17.93 3.49 1.55
CA ASP A 105 17.62 2.63 0.40
C ASP A 105 17.16 1.22 0.79
N ALA A 106 17.42 0.80 2.03
CA ALA A 106 17.01 -0.51 2.55
C ALA A 106 15.50 -0.73 2.51
N VAL A 107 14.72 0.35 2.44
CA VAL A 107 13.26 0.31 2.24
C VAL A 107 12.87 -0.44 0.98
N ALA A 108 13.66 -0.37 -0.08
CA ALA A 108 13.40 -1.09 -1.32
C ALA A 108 13.47 -2.61 -1.13
N ASP A 109 14.17 -3.11 -0.10
CA ASP A 109 14.31 -4.54 0.20
C ASP A 109 13.32 -5.02 1.27
N GLU A 110 12.62 -4.10 1.95
CA GLU A 110 11.66 -4.42 3.00
C GLU A 110 10.33 -4.89 2.43
N ARG A 111 9.84 -6.04 2.89
CA ARG A 111 8.52 -6.55 2.50
C ARG A 111 7.40 -5.76 3.18
N LEU A 112 6.31 -5.45 2.46
CA LEU A 112 5.10 -4.89 3.07
C LEU A 112 4.28 -5.95 3.81
N ALA A 113 3.15 -5.53 4.37
CA ALA A 113 2.31 -6.40 5.16
C ALA A 113 1.71 -7.52 4.31
N SER A 114 1.53 -8.68 4.91
CA SER A 114 0.84 -9.79 4.25
C SER A 114 -0.67 -9.63 4.30
N GLN A 115 -1.39 -10.41 3.49
CA GLN A 115 -2.85 -10.46 3.48
C GLN A 115 -3.44 -10.68 4.90
N PRO A 116 -2.95 -11.62 5.74
CA PRO A 116 -3.49 -11.78 7.08
C PRO A 116 -3.21 -10.59 8.00
N THR A 117 -2.16 -9.82 7.74
CA THR A 117 -1.83 -8.60 8.50
C THR A 117 -2.81 -7.49 8.15
N GLN A 118 -3.11 -7.31 6.85
CA GLN A 118 -4.14 -6.40 6.36
C GLN A 118 -5.55 -6.80 6.83
N SER A 119 -5.84 -8.10 6.94
CA SER A 119 -7.11 -8.60 7.51
C SER A 119 -7.27 -8.18 8.97
N ARG A 120 -6.20 -8.31 9.77
CA ARG A 120 -6.20 -7.81 11.16
C ARG A 120 -6.35 -6.30 11.24
N LEU A 121 -5.77 -5.52 10.32
CA LEU A 121 -6.01 -4.08 10.25
C LEU A 121 -7.50 -3.77 10.15
N ILE A 122 -8.22 -4.40 9.22
CA ILE A 122 -9.66 -4.18 9.06
C ILE A 122 -10.40 -4.52 10.36
N GLY A 123 -10.03 -5.60 11.04
CA GLY A 123 -10.58 -5.95 12.35
C GLY A 123 -10.29 -4.90 13.43
N ILE A 124 -9.07 -4.32 13.45
CA ILE A 124 -8.71 -3.24 14.38
C ILE A 124 -9.54 -1.99 14.10
N LEU A 125 -9.68 -1.58 12.83
CA LEU A 125 -10.39 -0.36 12.45
C LEU A 125 -11.90 -0.44 12.65
N THR A 126 -12.49 -1.64 12.48
CA THR A 126 -13.95 -1.82 12.53
C THR A 126 -14.46 -2.48 13.81
N GLY A 127 -13.60 -3.15 14.58
CA GLY A 127 -13.98 -3.91 15.77
C GLY A 127 -14.33 -3.05 16.99
N GLN A 128 -14.00 -1.75 16.98
CA GLN A 128 -14.33 -0.80 18.05
C GLN A 128 -14.92 0.47 17.47
N ALA A 129 -16.01 0.97 18.06
CA ALA A 129 -16.69 2.20 17.61
C ALA A 129 -15.72 3.41 17.57
N GLY A 130 -14.85 3.55 18.56
CA GLY A 130 -13.86 4.63 18.61
C GLY A 130 -12.87 4.61 17.44
N ASN A 131 -12.41 3.42 17.00
CA ASN A 131 -11.51 3.31 15.85
C ASN A 131 -12.24 3.63 14.54
N LEU A 132 -13.50 3.22 14.41
CA LEU A 132 -14.32 3.56 13.25
C LEU A 132 -14.59 5.07 13.18
N GLU A 133 -14.83 5.71 14.33
CA GLU A 133 -14.97 7.16 14.43
C GLU A 133 -13.67 7.89 14.11
N ALA A 134 -12.52 7.39 14.55
CA ALA A 134 -11.21 7.95 14.18
C ALA A 134 -11.02 7.99 12.65
N VAL A 135 -11.40 6.92 11.94
CA VAL A 135 -11.36 6.88 10.47
C VAL A 135 -12.31 7.92 9.85
N ARG A 136 -13.54 8.02 10.34
CA ARG A 136 -14.55 8.99 9.84
C ARG A 136 -14.12 10.44 10.09
N ASN A 137 -13.64 10.73 11.29
CA ASN A 137 -13.26 12.06 11.72
C ASN A 137 -11.95 12.51 11.07
N GLY A 138 -10.96 11.63 10.90
CA GLY A 138 -9.69 11.98 10.27
C GLY A 138 -9.88 12.46 8.83
N LEU A 139 -10.81 11.87 8.08
CA LEU A 139 -11.19 12.36 6.76
C LEU A 139 -11.80 13.78 6.82
N ALA A 140 -12.75 14.00 7.72
CA ALA A 140 -13.40 15.30 7.90
C ALA A 140 -12.39 16.39 8.31
N GLN A 141 -11.50 16.10 9.27
CA GLN A 141 -10.44 17.00 9.70
C GLN A 141 -9.46 17.32 8.57
N SER A 142 -9.12 16.34 7.73
CA SER A 142 -8.26 16.58 6.56
C SER A 142 -8.90 17.53 5.56
N VAL A 143 -10.20 17.38 5.27
CA VAL A 143 -10.94 18.31 4.40
C VAL A 143 -10.94 19.71 5.02
N GLN A 144 -11.22 19.82 6.32
CA GLN A 144 -11.23 21.13 6.99
C GLN A 144 -9.87 21.84 6.94
N ARG A 145 -8.77 21.11 7.15
CA ARG A 145 -7.41 21.68 7.13
C ARG A 145 -6.99 22.20 5.76
N HIS A 146 -7.42 21.57 4.67
CA HIS A 146 -6.88 21.86 3.33
C HIS A 146 -7.88 22.55 2.39
N VAL A 147 -9.20 22.34 2.57
CA VAL A 147 -10.24 22.91 1.69
C VAL A 147 -10.86 24.17 2.28
N ILE A 148 -11.03 24.24 3.61
CA ILE A 148 -11.69 25.39 4.26
C ILE A 148 -10.68 26.47 4.66
N ALA A 149 -9.42 26.11 4.88
CA ALA A 149 -8.35 27.04 5.26
C ALA A 149 -7.57 27.64 4.07
N SER A 150 -7.94 27.28 2.84
CA SER A 150 -7.38 27.80 1.58
C SER A 150 -8.34 28.82 0.97
#